data_AF-A0A843AHQ8-F1
#
_entry.id   AF-A0A843AHQ8-F1
#
_cell.length_a   1.000
_cell.length_b   1.000
_cell.length_c   1.000
_cell.angle_alpha   90.00
_cell.angle_beta   90.00
_cell.angle_gamma   90.00
#
_symmetry.space_group_name_H-M   'P 1'
#
loop_
_entity.id
_entity.type
_entity.pdbx_description
1 polymer ?
#
loop_
_entity_poly.entity_id
_entity_poly.type
_entity_poly.pdbx_seq_one_letter_code
_entity_poly.pdbx_strand_id
1 'polypeptide(L)' 'MTHLTLEEYRGMVEEIMDIKNTTGEMPEYAQVSNIRINREDYCNMIERVNKFILEMGRSPRSIEID' A
#
# COMPACT_ATOMS: atom_id res chain seq x y z
N MET A 1 2.27 14.43 -8.19
CA MET A 1 1.54 13.20 -7.87
C MET A 1 2.51 12.06 -7.98
N THR A 2 2.69 11.30 -6.91
CA THR A 2 3.60 10.17 -6.85
C THR A 2 2.80 8.91 -7.13
N HIS A 3 3.33 7.98 -7.92
CA HIS A 3 2.62 6.78 -8.32
C HIS A 3 3.45 5.55 -7.98
N LEU A 4 2.79 4.49 -7.54
CA LEU A 4 3.39 3.19 -7.33
C LEU A 4 2.98 2.24 -8.44
N THR A 5 3.95 1.49 -8.91
CA THR A 5 3.70 0.29 -9.71
C THR A 5 3.02 -0.78 -8.85
N LEU A 6 2.38 -1.75 -9.52
CA LEU A 6 1.78 -2.91 -8.84
C LEU A 6 2.81 -3.71 -8.03
N GLU A 7 4.05 -3.81 -8.51
CA GLU A 7 5.13 -4.51 -7.81
C GLU A 7 5.55 -3.75 -6.55
N GLU A 8 5.75 -2.44 -6.64
CA GLU A 8 6.09 -1.60 -5.49
C GLU A 8 4.99 -1.60 -4.42
N TYR A 9 3.72 -1.51 -4.84
CA TYR A 9 2.59 -1.63 -3.92
C TYR A 9 2.54 -2.99 -3.23
N ARG A 10 2.76 -4.08 -3.97
CA ARG A 10 2.76 -5.43 -3.39
C ARG A 10 3.88 -5.60 -2.38
N GLY A 11 5.10 -5.16 -2.73
CA GLY A 11 6.23 -5.19 -1.81
C GLY A 11 5.96 -4.38 -0.54
N MET A 12 5.37 -3.19 -0.68
CA MET A 12 4.96 -2.36 0.46
C MET A 12 3.97 -3.09 1.37
N VAL A 13 2.94 -3.71 0.81
CA VAL A 13 1.92 -4.42 1.60
C VAL A 13 2.51 -5.65 2.28
N GLU A 14 3.39 -6.40 1.60
CA GLU A 14 4.10 -7.53 2.20
C GLU A 14 4.97 -7.09 3.38
N GLU A 15 5.75 -6.01 3.23
CA GLU A 15 6.57 -5.47 4.31
C GLU A 15 5.73 -5.01 5.52
N ILE A 16 4.63 -4.30 5.27
CA ILE A 16 3.68 -3.89 6.32
C ILE A 16 3.15 -5.11 7.07
N MET A 17 2.79 -6.17 6.35
CA MET A 17 2.27 -7.41 6.93
C MET A 17 3.33 -8.15 7.73
N ASP A 18 4.58 -8.20 7.25
CA ASP A 18 5.69 -8.83 7.96
C ASP A 18 6.02 -8.10 9.25
N ILE A 19 6.05 -6.76 9.22
CA ILE A 19 6.23 -5.95 10.42
C ILE A 19 5.08 -6.22 11.40
N LYS A 20 3.83 -6.16 10.94
CA LYS A 20 2.65 -6.44 11.77
C LYS A 20 2.71 -7.83 12.40
N ASN A 21 3.11 -8.86 11.65
CA ASN A 21 3.23 -10.22 12.16
C ASN A 21 4.35 -10.34 13.21
N THR A 22 5.39 -9.52 13.11
CA THR A 22 6.54 -9.53 14.03
C THR A 22 6.29 -8.73 15.30
N THR A 23 5.71 -7.54 15.19
CA THR A 23 5.50 -6.60 16.30
C THR A 23 4.11 -6.71 16.93
N GLY A 24 3.14 -7.26 16.18
CA GLY A 24 1.71 -7.24 16.52
C GLY A 24 1.01 -5.93 16.13
N GLU A 25 1.74 -4.93 15.63
CA GLU A 25 1.24 -3.57 15.37
C GLU A 25 1.51 -3.13 13.93
N MET A 26 0.62 -2.30 13.38
CA MET A 26 0.83 -1.70 12.05
C MET A 26 1.94 -0.64 12.11
N PRO A 27 2.91 -0.65 11.17
CA PRO A 27 3.98 0.34 11.15
C PRO A 27 3.44 1.76 10.97
N GLU A 28 4.09 2.76 11.58
CA GLU A 28 3.65 4.16 11.44
C GLU A 28 3.82 4.72 10.01
N TYR A 29 4.71 4.11 9.24
CA TYR A 29 4.95 4.45 7.84
C TYR A 29 5.48 3.24 7.08
N ALA A 30 5.27 3.24 5.77
CA ALA A 30 5.91 2.32 4.85
C ALA A 30 6.96 3.07 4.03
N GLN A 31 8.10 2.42 3.77
CA GLN A 31 9.17 2.98 2.96
C GLN A 31 9.18 2.26 1.62
N VAL A 32 8.83 2.95 0.55
CA VAL A 32 8.85 2.38 -0.80
C VAL A 32 9.89 3.13 -1.61
N SER A 33 10.98 2.44 -1.97
CA SER A 33 12.15 3.07 -2.60
C SER A 33 12.63 4.28 -1.77
N ASN A 34 12.55 5.51 -2.28
CA ASN A 34 12.92 6.75 -1.59
C ASN A 34 11.71 7.53 -1.04
N ILE A 35 10.52 6.94 -1.04
CA ILE A 35 9.27 7.60 -0.62
C ILE A 35 8.83 7.00 0.71
N ARG A 36 8.63 7.88 1.69
CA ARG A 36 8.00 7.52 2.97
C ARG A 36 6.52 7.82 2.86
N ILE A 37 5.69 6.81 3.09
CA ILE A 37 4.24 6.87 3.02
C ILE A 37 3.72 6.68 4.45
N ASN A 38 2.98 7.65 4.98
CA ASN A 38 2.48 7.53 6.35
C ASN A 38 1.35 6.51 6.43
N ARG A 39 1.05 6.09 7.65
CA ARG A 39 -0.01 5.11 7.92
C ARG A 39 -1.36 5.46 7.35
N GLU A 40 -1.80 6.71 7.47
CA GLU A 40 -3.08 7.13 6.89
C GLU A 40 -3.07 6.96 5.36
N ASP A 41 -1.99 7.39 4.71
CA ASP A 41 -1.86 7.37 3.25
C ASP A 41 -1.83 5.94 2.70
N TYR A 42 -1.00 5.05 3.27
CA TYR A 42 -0.94 3.66 2.80
C TYR A 42 -2.25 2.91 3.12
N CYS A 43 -2.93 3.20 4.24
CA CYS A 43 -4.22 2.60 4.57
C CYS A 43 -5.29 3.01 3.54
N ASN A 44 -5.39 4.32 3.27
CA ASN A 44 -6.31 4.85 2.26
C ASN A 44 -6.03 4.24 0.88
N MET A 45 -4.76 4.08 0.51
CA MET A 45 -4.35 3.39 -0.71
C MET A 45 -4.84 1.94 -0.73
N ILE A 46 -4.60 1.17 0.34
CA ILE A 46 -5.02 -0.23 0.42
C ILE A 46 -6.54 -0.35 0.30
N GLU A 47 -7.30 0.53 0.96
CA GLU A 47 -8.75 0.57 0.84
C GLU A 47 -9.22 0.88 -0.58
N ARG A 48 -8.62 1.88 -1.25
CA ARG A 48 -8.94 2.22 -2.65
C ARG A 48 -8.65 1.05 -3.59
N VAL A 49 -7.52 0.37 -3.42
CA VAL A 49 -7.15 -0.80 -4.22
C VAL A 49 -8.13 -1.95 -4.00
N ASN A 50 -8.47 -2.25 -2.74
CA ASN A 50 -9.45 -3.29 -2.41
C ASN A 50 -10.82 -2.99 -3.01
N LYS A 51 -11.29 -1.74 -2.88
CA LYS A 51 -12.55 -1.30 -3.47
C LYS A 51 -12.54 -1.45 -5.00
N PHE A 52 -11.45 -1.03 -5.64
CA PHE A 52 -11.29 -1.18 -7.09
C PHE A 52 -11.33 -2.66 -7.52
N ILE A 53 -10.66 -3.55 -6.80
CA ILE A 53 -10.67 -4.99 -7.11
C ILE A 53 -12.09 -5.56 -6.95
N LEU A 54 -12.81 -5.18 -5.90
CA LEU A 54 -14.18 -5.63 -5.67
C LEU A 54 -15.15 -5.13 -6.75
N GLU A 55 -15.02 -3.87 -7.18
CA GLU A 55 -15.91 -3.26 -8.18
C GLU A 55 -15.60 -3.71 -9.62
N MET A 56 -14.32 -3.83 -9.97
CA MET A 56 -13.87 -4.06 -11.35
C MET A 56 -13.49 -5.52 -11.62
N GLY A 57 -13.33 -6.35 -10.58
CA GLY A 57 -12.90 -7.74 -10.70
C GLY A 57 -11.47 -7.92 -11.23
N ARG A 58 -10.65 -6.85 -11.20
CA ARG A 58 -9.26 -6.86 -11.67
C ARG A 58 -8.40 -5.86 -10.90
N SER A 59 -7.08 -6.07 -10.93
CA SER A 59 -6.13 -5.15 -10.31
C SER A 59 -6.04 -3.80 -11.03
N PRO A 60 -5.84 -2.68 -10.29
CA PRO A 60 -5.56 -1.38 -10.89
C PRO A 60 -4.21 -1.39 -11.62
N ARG A 61 -4.05 -0.56 -12.66
CA ARG A 61 -2.81 -0.48 -13.45
C ARG A 61 -1.70 0.32 -12.78
N SER A 62 -2.08 1.32 -11.99
CA SER A 62 -1.20 2.21 -11.23
C SER A 62 -1.94 2.68 -9.99
N ILE A 63 -1.20 2.96 -8.93
CA ILE A 63 -1.76 3.35 -7.63
C ILE A 63 -1.20 4.71 -7.27
N GLU A 64 -2.08 5.68 -7.03
CA GLU A 64 -1.69 7.04 -6.66
C GLU A 64 -1.46 7.15 -5.16
N ILE A 65 -0.39 7.86 -4.80
CA ILE A 65 -0.14 8.34 -3.44
C ILE A 65 -0.67 9.77 -3.39
N ASP A 66 -1.62 10.02 -2.49
CA ASP A 66 -2.13 11.36 -2.15
C ASP A 66 -1.12 12.12 -1.27
#